data_AF-A0A955TBD0-F1
#
_entry.id   AF-A0A955TBD0-F1
#
_cell.length_a   1.000
_cell.length_b   1.000
_cell.length_c   1.000
_cell.angle_alpha   90.00
_cell.angle_beta   90.00
_cell.angle_gamma   90.00
#
_symmetry.space_group_name_H-M   'P 1'
#
loop_
_entity.id
_entity.type
_entity.pdbx_description
1 polymer ?
#
loop_
_entity_poly.entity_id
_entity_poly.type
_entity_poly.pdbx_seq_one_letter_code
_entity_poly.pdbx_strand_id
1 'polypeptide(L)'
;MYVSPGVVVGFHGCDKQVADRVLKRNGRLTPSQNSYDWLGHGIYFWEGSHDRALRWARENKKIRDAAVIGAFLRLGNCLDLLDSVQLSKVKVAYDMLRKESKALGEPMPTNRGKDDGDATFIRELDCRVIQRLHQVNNESIARTLGVASLKGPDRRRIQCHEEFIDSVRGMFPEGRELYDGAGFRDRNHIQLCIVNPNAILGYFQPLSKDSGYKPL
;
A
#
# COMPACT_ATOMS: atom_id res chain seq x y z
N MET A 1 -23.60 6.05 9.02
CA MET A 1 -22.39 5.41 9.56
C MET A 1 -21.43 6.53 9.91
N TYR A 2 -21.16 6.79 11.18
CA TYR A 2 -20.14 7.76 11.56
C TYR A 2 -18.77 7.14 11.26
N VAL A 3 -18.11 7.68 10.23
CA VAL A 3 -16.75 7.31 9.87
C VAL A 3 -15.84 8.24 10.67
N SER A 4 -15.12 7.69 11.64
CA SER A 4 -14.10 8.45 12.39
C SER A 4 -13.07 9.06 11.41
N PRO A 5 -12.48 10.23 11.70
CA PRO A 5 -11.50 10.88 10.82
C PRO A 5 -10.27 10.01 10.46
N GLY A 6 -10.05 8.87 11.13
CA GLY A 6 -9.01 7.89 10.80
C GLY A 6 -9.47 6.68 9.97
N VAL A 7 -10.72 6.65 9.49
CA VAL A 7 -11.25 5.57 8.65
C VAL A 7 -11.44 6.07 7.22
N VAL A 8 -10.84 5.36 6.27
CA VAL A 8 -10.96 5.62 4.83
C VAL A 8 -11.62 4.44 4.12
N VAL A 9 -12.13 4.68 2.92
CA VAL A 9 -12.65 3.62 2.05
C VAL A 9 -11.58 3.28 1.01
N GLY A 10 -11.15 2.02 0.99
CA GLY A 10 -10.20 1.51 0.00
C GLY A 10 -10.88 0.53 -0.96
N PHE A 11 -10.38 0.44 -2.18
CA PHE A 11 -10.82 -0.52 -3.20
C PHE A 11 -9.66 -1.39 -3.65
N HIS A 12 -9.89 -2.69 -3.80
CA HIS A 12 -8.90 -3.66 -4.25
C HIS A 12 -9.39 -4.36 -5.52
N GLY A 13 -8.74 -4.09 -6.64
CA GLY A 13 -8.97 -4.80 -7.90
C GLY A 13 -8.39 -6.21 -7.83
N CYS A 14 -9.16 -7.22 -8.22
CA CYS A 14 -8.73 -8.63 -8.19
C CYS A 14 -9.53 -9.47 -9.18
N ASP A 15 -9.22 -10.77 -9.24
CA ASP A 15 -10.06 -11.73 -9.95
C ASP A 15 -11.36 -12.02 -9.17
N LYS A 16 -12.46 -12.26 -9.87
CA LYS A 16 -13.78 -12.58 -9.31
C LYS A 16 -13.72 -13.72 -8.30
N GLN A 17 -12.87 -14.74 -8.51
CA GLN A 17 -12.73 -15.83 -7.56
C GLN A 17 -12.16 -15.36 -6.22
N VAL A 18 -11.25 -14.39 -6.24
CA VAL A 18 -10.71 -13.75 -5.03
C VAL A 18 -11.80 -12.94 -4.34
N ALA A 19 -12.56 -12.13 -5.09
CA ALA A 19 -13.69 -11.37 -4.56
C ALA A 19 -14.73 -12.28 -3.90
N ASP A 20 -15.15 -13.35 -4.58
CA ASP A 20 -16.11 -14.31 -4.04
C ASP A 20 -15.60 -15.00 -2.78
N ARG A 21 -14.31 -15.38 -2.73
CA ARG A 21 -13.71 -15.97 -1.53
C ARG A 21 -13.72 -14.99 -0.35
N VAL A 22 -13.32 -13.75 -0.58
CA VAL A 22 -13.22 -12.74 0.48
C VAL A 22 -14.62 -12.34 0.97
N LEU A 23 -15.52 -12.01 0.05
CA LEU A 23 -16.83 -11.44 0.37
C LEU A 23 -17.87 -12.47 0.81
N LYS A 24 -17.85 -13.69 0.25
CA LYS A 24 -18.89 -14.69 0.48
C LYS A 24 -18.46 -15.83 1.40
N ARG A 25 -17.16 -16.02 1.59
CA ARG A 25 -16.60 -17.16 2.36
C ARG A 25 -15.75 -16.72 3.56
N ASN A 26 -15.91 -15.47 4.01
CA ASN A 26 -15.16 -14.89 5.12
C ASN A 26 -13.63 -15.01 4.94
N GLY A 27 -13.16 -15.01 3.68
CA GLY A 27 -11.75 -15.05 3.35
C GLY A 27 -11.08 -13.70 3.62
N ARG A 28 -9.74 -13.70 3.61
CA ARG A 28 -8.94 -12.47 3.67
C ARG A 28 -8.13 -12.28 2.39
N LEU A 29 -7.77 -11.03 2.11
CA LEU A 29 -6.76 -10.73 1.10
C LEU A 29 -5.39 -11.14 1.60
N THR A 30 -4.56 -11.63 0.69
CA THR A 30 -3.18 -12.02 0.99
C THR A 30 -2.27 -10.80 0.83
N PRO A 31 -1.40 -10.50 1.82
CA PRO A 31 -0.42 -9.43 1.66
C PRO A 31 0.59 -9.77 0.59
N SER A 32 0.93 -8.78 -0.23
CA SER A 32 2.02 -8.86 -1.19
C SER A 32 3.38 -8.72 -0.50
N GLN A 33 4.38 -9.40 -1.04
CA GLN A 33 5.78 -9.34 -0.59
C GLN A 33 6.72 -9.20 -1.79
N ASN A 34 6.27 -8.57 -2.89
CA ASN A 34 7.13 -8.39 -4.03
C ASN A 34 8.18 -7.32 -3.73
N SER A 35 9.40 -7.54 -4.19
CA SER A 35 10.51 -6.61 -4.02
C SER A 35 10.32 -5.27 -4.72
N TYR A 36 9.31 -5.14 -5.59
CA TYR A 36 9.03 -3.96 -6.41
C TYR A 36 7.73 -3.25 -6.03
N ASP A 37 7.04 -3.69 -4.97
CA ASP A 37 5.83 -3.05 -4.48
C ASP A 37 6.18 -1.66 -3.87
N TRP A 38 5.59 -0.59 -4.41
CA TRP A 38 6.03 0.78 -4.14
C TRP A 38 6.06 1.14 -2.64
N LEU A 39 4.96 0.88 -1.94
CA LEU A 39 4.79 1.19 -0.51
C LEU A 39 5.22 0.05 0.43
N GLY A 40 6.08 -0.87 -0.03
CA GLY A 40 6.57 -1.99 0.78
C GLY A 40 5.65 -3.22 0.78
N HIS A 41 5.72 -4.05 1.82
CA HIS A 41 4.96 -5.31 1.86
C HIS A 41 3.62 -5.13 2.62
N GLY A 42 2.51 -5.55 2.00
CA GLY A 42 1.18 -5.46 2.62
C GLY A 42 0.03 -5.67 1.64
N ILE A 43 -1.17 -5.30 2.06
CA ILE A 43 -2.40 -5.43 1.26
C ILE A 43 -2.73 -4.08 0.63
N TYR A 44 -2.80 -4.04 -0.70
CA TYR A 44 -2.90 -2.79 -1.46
C TYR A 44 -4.34 -2.38 -1.76
N PHE A 45 -4.63 -1.09 -1.61
CA PHE A 45 -5.92 -0.49 -1.96
C PHE A 45 -5.75 0.86 -2.66
N TRP A 46 -6.64 1.16 -3.60
CA TRP A 46 -6.87 2.53 -4.08
C TRP A 46 -7.80 3.24 -3.10
N GLU A 47 -7.36 4.32 -2.47
CA GLU A 47 -8.21 5.11 -1.57
C GLU A 47 -9.26 5.87 -2.38
N GLY A 48 -10.53 5.69 -2.04
CA GLY A 48 -11.65 6.42 -2.62
C GLY A 48 -11.97 6.15 -4.10
N SER A 49 -11.20 5.30 -4.79
CA SER A 49 -11.33 5.12 -6.25
C SER A 49 -11.66 3.68 -6.66
N HIS A 50 -12.95 3.36 -6.72
CA HIS A 50 -13.47 2.12 -7.31
C HIS A 50 -13.02 1.98 -8.77
N ASP A 51 -13.15 3.04 -9.56
CA ASP A 51 -12.91 2.99 -11.00
C ASP A 51 -11.44 2.77 -11.34
N ARG A 52 -10.51 3.30 -10.54
CA ARG A 52 -9.09 2.99 -10.72
C ARG A 52 -8.78 1.54 -10.39
N ALA A 53 -9.30 1.02 -9.29
CA ALA A 53 -9.17 -0.39 -8.92
C ALA A 53 -9.73 -1.32 -10.01
N LEU A 54 -10.92 -1.02 -10.55
CA LEU A 54 -11.55 -1.80 -11.62
C LEU A 54 -10.77 -1.71 -12.93
N ARG A 55 -10.33 -0.51 -13.32
CA ARG A 55 -9.53 -0.32 -14.53
C ARG A 55 -8.22 -1.11 -14.44
N TRP A 56 -7.51 -1.05 -13.32
CA TRP A 56 -6.30 -1.86 -13.11
C TRP A 56 -6.60 -3.36 -13.22
N ALA A 57 -7.70 -3.84 -12.61
CA ALA A 57 -8.06 -5.26 -12.68
C ALA A 57 -8.35 -5.73 -14.11
N ARG A 58 -8.97 -4.87 -14.95
CA ARG A 58 -9.25 -5.15 -16.36
C ARG A 58 -7.99 -5.13 -17.23
N GLU A 59 -7.04 -4.25 -16.92
CA GLU A 59 -5.78 -4.09 -17.68
C GLU A 59 -4.74 -5.16 -17.29
N ASN A 60 -4.88 -5.78 -16.12
CA ASN A 60 -3.95 -6.78 -15.62
C ASN A 60 -4.16 -8.15 -16.28
N LYS A 61 -3.22 -8.55 -17.14
CA LYS A 61 -3.24 -9.82 -17.89
C LYS A 61 -3.30 -11.09 -17.02
N LYS A 62 -2.98 -11.01 -15.73
CA LYS A 62 -3.07 -12.15 -14.79
C LYS A 62 -4.49 -12.35 -14.22
N ILE A 63 -5.36 -11.36 -14.37
CA ILE A 63 -6.76 -11.41 -13.92
C ILE A 63 -7.61 -11.83 -15.11
N ARG A 64 -8.42 -12.89 -14.92
CA ARG A 64 -9.28 -13.42 -15.97
C ARG A 64 -10.64 -12.76 -15.96
N ASP A 65 -11.21 -12.59 -14.77
CA ASP A 65 -12.53 -11.98 -14.58
C ASP A 65 -12.41 -10.85 -13.55
N ALA A 66 -12.41 -9.60 -14.03
CA ALA A 66 -12.10 -8.44 -13.19
C ALA A 66 -13.24 -8.14 -12.19
N ALA A 67 -12.88 -8.05 -10.92
CA ALA A 67 -13.76 -7.66 -9.82
C ALA A 67 -13.09 -6.65 -8.89
N VAL A 68 -13.88 -5.99 -8.05
CA VAL A 68 -13.39 -5.06 -7.03
C VAL A 68 -14.00 -5.40 -5.69
N ILE A 69 -13.16 -5.44 -4.66
CA ILE A 69 -13.55 -5.51 -3.25
C ILE A 69 -13.44 -4.11 -2.66
N GLY A 70 -14.49 -3.62 -2.00
CA GLY A 70 -14.41 -2.45 -1.14
C GLY A 70 -13.99 -2.83 0.28
N ALA A 71 -13.31 -1.94 0.98
CA ALA A 71 -12.92 -2.13 2.38
C ALA A 71 -13.05 -0.82 3.18
N PHE A 72 -13.48 -0.93 4.44
CA PHE A 72 -13.32 0.12 5.43
C PHE A 72 -12.00 -0.08 6.16
N LEU A 73 -11.13 0.93 6.11
CA LEU A 73 -9.76 0.83 6.57
C LEU A 73 -9.51 1.86 7.66
N ARG A 74 -9.15 1.42 8.87
CA ARG A 74 -8.64 2.29 9.94
C ARG A 74 -7.12 2.33 9.84
N LEU A 75 -6.56 3.47 9.43
CA LEU A 75 -5.14 3.55 9.08
C LEU A 75 -4.17 3.40 10.27
N GLY A 76 -4.63 3.62 11.50
CA GLY A 76 -3.81 3.43 12.70
C GLY A 76 -2.57 4.34 12.72
N ASN A 77 -1.43 3.84 13.17
CA ASN A 77 -0.16 4.55 13.05
C ASN A 77 0.34 4.48 11.59
N CYS A 78 -0.12 5.45 10.80
CA CYS A 78 0.10 5.50 9.36
C CYS A 78 1.37 6.28 9.01
N LEU A 79 2.24 5.67 8.20
CA LEU A 79 3.28 6.37 7.46
C LEU A 79 2.64 7.08 6.26
N ASP A 80 2.17 8.31 6.47
CA ASP A 80 1.55 9.14 5.41
C ASP A 80 2.62 9.95 4.66
N LEU A 81 2.87 9.60 3.40
CA LEU A 81 3.87 10.22 2.53
C LEU A 81 3.43 11.59 1.97
N LEU A 82 2.26 12.10 2.38
CA LEU A 82 1.87 13.49 2.16
C LEU A 82 2.30 14.41 3.31
N ASP A 83 2.76 13.84 4.43
CA ASP A 83 3.26 14.57 5.59
C ASP A 83 4.79 14.77 5.51
N SER A 84 5.25 16.00 5.74
CA SER A 84 6.67 16.36 5.60
C SER A 84 7.57 15.74 6.68
N VAL A 85 7.04 15.49 7.88
CA VAL A 85 7.77 14.82 8.96
C VAL A 85 7.95 13.34 8.62
N GLN A 86 6.91 12.69 8.11
CA GLN A 86 6.98 11.29 7.67
C GLN A 86 7.90 11.13 6.45
N LEU A 87 7.85 12.06 5.47
CA LEU A 87 8.79 12.09 4.33
C LEU A 87 10.25 12.19 4.79
N SER A 88 10.51 12.96 5.85
CA SER A 88 11.85 13.07 6.43
C SER A 88 12.35 11.72 6.99
N LYS A 89 11.47 10.90 7.59
CA LYS A 89 11.82 9.54 8.05
C LYS A 89 12.19 8.63 6.88
N VAL A 90 11.46 8.71 5.77
CA VAL A 90 11.78 7.95 4.54
C VAL A 90 13.15 8.35 4.00
N LYS A 91 13.49 9.64 4.01
CA LYS A 91 14.81 10.12 3.61
C LYS A 91 15.93 9.57 4.49
N VAL A 92 15.73 9.55 5.81
CA VAL A 92 16.69 8.94 6.75
C VAL A 92 16.87 7.44 6.47
N ALA A 93 15.78 6.70 6.25
CA ALA A 93 15.84 5.28 5.92
C ALA A 93 16.61 5.01 4.61
N TYR A 94 16.44 5.86 3.59
CA TYR A 94 17.23 5.79 2.37
C TYR A 94 18.73 6.02 2.64
N ASP A 95 19.08 7.02 3.45
CA ASP A 95 20.48 7.31 3.75
C ASP A 95 21.15 6.19 4.56
N MET A 96 20.41 5.52 5.43
CA MET A 96 20.86 4.30 6.12
C MET A 96 21.10 3.17 5.12
N LEU A 97 20.12 2.86 4.28
CA LEU A 97 20.21 1.81 3.26
C LEU A 97 21.42 2.02 2.35
N ARG A 98 21.64 3.26 1.88
CA ARG A 98 22.78 3.61 1.02
C ARG A 98 24.13 3.40 1.71
N LYS A 99 24.25 3.76 2.99
CA LYS A 99 25.49 3.54 3.77
C LYS A 99 25.76 2.05 3.97
N GLU A 100 24.73 1.29 4.30
CA GLU A 100 24.80 -0.17 4.48
C GLU A 100 25.22 -0.87 3.18
N SER A 101 24.56 -0.57 2.06
CA SER A 101 24.93 -1.11 0.74
C SER A 101 26.37 -0.79 0.37
N LYS A 102 26.82 0.45 0.61
CA LYS A 102 28.22 0.84 0.37
C LYS A 102 29.20 0.04 1.25
N ALA A 103 28.88 -0.18 2.53
CA ALA A 103 29.73 -0.92 3.45
C ALA A 103 29.82 -2.41 3.09
N LEU A 104 28.75 -2.98 2.55
CA LEU A 104 28.67 -4.38 2.12
C LEU A 104 29.18 -4.61 0.70
N GLY A 105 29.48 -3.55 -0.07
CA GLY A 105 29.84 -3.65 -1.48
C GLY A 105 28.67 -4.08 -2.37
N GLU A 106 27.43 -3.93 -1.91
CA GLU A 106 26.23 -4.28 -2.66
C GLU A 106 25.72 -3.06 -3.46
N PRO A 107 25.26 -3.25 -4.70
CA PRO A 107 24.66 -2.17 -5.47
C PRO A 107 23.31 -1.76 -4.88
N MET A 108 23.01 -0.46 -4.94
CA MET A 108 21.67 0.03 -4.59
C MET A 108 20.65 -0.42 -5.64
N PRO A 109 19.44 -0.85 -5.23
CA PRO A 109 18.34 -1.08 -6.15
C PRO A 109 17.95 0.22 -6.88
N THR A 110 17.29 0.09 -8.02
CA THR A 110 16.84 1.22 -8.84
C THR A 110 15.36 1.13 -9.15
N ASN A 111 14.68 2.28 -9.13
CA ASN A 111 13.33 2.36 -9.67
C ASN A 111 13.40 2.35 -11.19
N ARG A 112 12.52 1.58 -11.83
CA ARG A 112 12.39 1.53 -13.29
C ARG A 112 10.94 1.83 -13.65
N GLY A 113 10.75 2.82 -14.53
CA GLY A 113 9.50 3.04 -15.25
C GLY A 113 9.78 2.81 -16.73
N LYS A 114 8.77 2.35 -17.48
CA LYS A 114 8.83 2.51 -18.93
C LYS A 114 8.45 3.97 -19.25
N ASP A 115 9.28 4.66 -20.01
CA ASP A 115 9.05 6.05 -20.42
C ASP A 115 7.77 6.25 -21.26
N ASP A 116 7.16 5.15 -21.76
CA ASP A 116 6.03 5.18 -22.71
C ASP A 116 4.64 4.87 -22.12
N GLY A 117 4.35 5.32 -20.89
CA GLY A 117 2.99 5.27 -20.34
C GLY A 117 2.45 3.86 -20.03
N ASP A 118 3.31 2.86 -20.03
CA ASP A 118 2.97 1.49 -19.65
C ASP A 118 3.08 1.33 -18.13
N ALA A 119 2.04 0.77 -17.52
CA ALA A 119 1.69 0.87 -16.08
C ALA A 119 2.64 0.12 -15.13
N THR A 120 3.78 -0.37 -15.61
CA THR A 120 4.67 -1.20 -14.80
C THR A 120 5.75 -0.33 -14.17
N PHE A 121 5.41 0.29 -13.04
CA PHE A 121 6.39 0.91 -12.17
C PHE A 121 7.06 -0.17 -11.32
N ILE A 122 8.29 -0.52 -11.65
CA ILE A 122 9.12 -1.41 -10.81
C ILE A 122 9.81 -0.50 -9.79
N ARG A 123 9.29 -0.47 -8.56
CA ARG A 123 9.74 0.44 -7.51
C ARG A 123 10.64 -0.26 -6.48
N GLU A 124 11.67 -0.96 -6.97
CA GLU A 124 12.56 -1.76 -6.11
C GLU A 124 13.30 -0.90 -5.08
N LEU A 125 13.76 0.29 -5.46
CA LEU A 125 14.42 1.20 -4.52
C LEU A 125 13.44 1.65 -3.44
N ASP A 126 12.27 2.14 -3.85
CA ASP A 126 11.27 2.65 -2.92
C ASP A 126 10.79 1.56 -1.95
N CYS A 127 10.51 0.35 -2.47
CA CYS A 127 10.16 -0.81 -1.65
C CYS A 127 11.23 -1.08 -0.60
N ARG A 128 12.51 -1.14 -1.01
CA ARG A 128 13.61 -1.41 -0.06
C ARG A 128 13.80 -0.31 0.96
N VAL A 129 13.57 0.95 0.61
CA VAL A 129 13.60 2.08 1.56
C VAL A 129 12.47 1.95 2.59
N ILE A 130 11.24 1.69 2.16
CA ILE A 130 10.10 1.51 3.07
C ILE A 130 10.29 0.29 3.98
N GLN A 131 10.77 -0.83 3.42
CA GLN A 131 11.09 -2.01 4.22
C GLN A 131 12.21 -1.76 5.23
N ARG A 132 13.23 -0.94 4.89
CA ARG A 132 14.28 -0.55 5.85
C ARG A 132 13.71 0.33 6.95
N LEU A 133 12.81 1.26 6.63
CA LEU A 133 12.11 2.07 7.64
C LEU A 133 11.31 1.19 8.61
N HIS A 134 10.52 0.23 8.10
CA HIS A 134 9.83 -0.74 8.95
C HIS A 134 10.79 -1.52 9.83
N GLN A 135 11.93 -1.95 9.29
CA GLN A 135 12.94 -2.68 10.06
C GLN A 135 13.50 -1.82 11.20
N VAL A 136 13.91 -0.59 10.93
CA VAL A 136 14.45 0.34 11.95
C VAL A 136 13.41 0.65 13.02
N ASN A 137 12.14 0.85 12.63
CA ASN A 137 11.04 1.04 13.57
C ASN A 137 10.86 -0.18 14.49
N ASN A 138 10.84 -1.37 13.91
CA ASN A 138 10.70 -2.62 14.65
C ASN A 138 11.89 -2.89 15.58
N GLU A 139 13.12 -2.56 15.18
CA GLU A 139 14.31 -2.61 16.03
C GLU A 139 14.21 -1.62 17.20
N SER A 140 13.63 -0.43 16.98
CA SER A 140 13.38 0.54 18.05
C SER A 140 12.36 0.02 19.06
N ILE A 141 11.23 -0.51 18.58
CA ILE A 141 10.21 -1.16 19.43
C ILE A 141 10.81 -2.34 20.20
N ALA A 142 11.64 -3.16 19.55
CA ALA A 142 12.28 -4.30 20.18
C ALA A 142 13.16 -3.88 21.37
N ARG A 143 13.93 -2.79 21.22
CA ARG A 143 14.71 -2.20 22.31
C ARG A 143 13.82 -1.71 23.45
N THR A 144 12.73 -0.99 23.15
CA THR A 144 11.76 -0.53 24.16
C THR A 144 11.13 -1.69 24.93
N LEU A 145 10.82 -2.79 24.25
CA LEU A 145 10.21 -3.99 24.84
C LEU A 145 11.20 -4.93 25.53
N GLY A 146 12.51 -4.67 25.42
CA GLY A 146 13.57 -5.54 25.94
C GLY A 146 13.61 -6.92 25.25
N VAL A 147 13.25 -7.02 23.97
CA VAL A 147 13.27 -8.28 23.21
C VAL A 147 14.48 -8.38 22.28
N ALA A 148 15.08 -9.56 22.22
CA ALA A 148 16.30 -9.79 21.45
C ALA A 148 16.04 -10.28 20.01
N SER A 149 14.84 -10.80 19.72
CA SER A 149 14.51 -11.39 18.41
C SER A 149 13.43 -10.60 17.68
N LEU A 150 13.59 -10.44 16.36
CA LEU A 150 12.53 -9.92 15.48
C LEU A 150 11.62 -11.03 14.91
N LYS A 151 11.72 -12.26 15.46
CA LYS A 151 11.01 -13.46 14.99
C LYS A 151 10.17 -14.07 16.11
N GLY A 152 9.32 -15.03 15.76
CA GLY A 152 8.58 -15.83 16.73
C GLY A 152 7.65 -15.02 17.65
N PRO A 153 7.57 -15.34 18.95
CA PRO A 153 6.74 -14.61 19.91
C PRO A 153 7.10 -13.13 20.05
N ASP A 154 8.39 -12.78 19.99
CA ASP A 154 8.85 -11.40 20.10
C ASP A 154 8.37 -10.54 18.93
N ARG A 155 8.34 -11.13 17.71
CA ARG A 155 7.72 -10.46 16.55
C ARG A 155 6.28 -10.07 16.82
N ARG A 156 5.49 -10.93 17.48
CA ARG A 156 4.08 -10.61 17.79
C ARG A 156 4.00 -9.44 18.76
N ARG A 157 4.87 -9.41 19.78
CA ARG A 157 4.93 -8.29 20.74
C ARG A 157 5.26 -6.97 20.03
N ILE A 158 6.21 -6.98 19.09
CA ILE A 158 6.54 -5.81 18.26
C ILE A 158 5.34 -5.38 17.41
N GLN A 159 4.65 -6.32 16.76
CA GLN A 159 3.47 -6.06 15.93
C GLN A 159 2.24 -5.56 16.71
N CYS A 160 2.17 -5.80 18.01
CA CYS A 160 1.09 -5.34 18.89
C CYS A 160 1.43 -4.02 19.61
N HIS A 161 2.62 -3.46 19.40
CA HIS A 161 3.03 -2.19 20.01
C HIS A 161 2.36 -1.01 19.31
N GLU A 162 2.03 0.06 20.05
CA GLU A 162 1.34 1.24 19.51
C GLU A 162 2.11 1.96 18.39
N GLU A 163 3.45 2.00 18.50
CA GLU A 163 4.34 2.55 17.47
C GLU A 163 4.55 1.62 16.25
N PHE A 164 3.91 0.44 16.19
CA PHE A 164 3.99 -0.39 14.99
C PHE A 164 3.33 0.32 13.82
N ILE A 165 3.96 0.32 12.64
CA ILE A 165 3.40 0.98 11.46
C ILE A 165 2.29 0.09 10.89
N ASP A 166 1.05 0.55 10.98
CA ASP A 166 -0.13 -0.21 10.58
C ASP A 166 -0.40 -0.12 9.08
N SER A 167 -0.09 1.04 8.48
CA SER A 167 -0.27 1.29 7.05
C SER A 167 0.70 2.31 6.50
N VAL A 168 0.87 2.28 5.18
CA VAL A 168 1.58 3.30 4.41
C VAL A 168 0.61 3.91 3.40
N ARG A 169 0.60 5.23 3.29
CA ARG A 169 -0.28 6.00 2.40
C ARG A 169 0.54 6.94 1.53
N GLY A 170 0.24 7.03 0.25
CA GLY A 170 0.94 7.96 -0.64
C GLY A 170 0.15 8.32 -1.89
N MET A 171 0.33 9.55 -2.39
CA MET A 171 -0.14 9.95 -3.72
C MET A 171 0.78 9.36 -4.78
N PHE A 172 0.21 8.53 -5.66
CA PHE A 172 0.95 7.88 -6.73
C PHE A 172 0.72 8.62 -8.06
N PRO A 173 1.76 9.27 -8.62
CA PRO A 173 1.70 9.81 -9.96
C PRO A 173 1.80 8.69 -10.99
N GLU A 174 0.67 8.32 -11.61
CA GLU A 174 0.58 7.18 -12.52
C GLU A 174 0.05 7.60 -13.89
N GLY A 175 0.63 7.06 -14.95
CA GLY A 175 0.17 7.25 -16.32
C GLY A 175 0.89 8.34 -17.08
N ARG A 176 0.27 8.79 -18.17
CA ARG A 176 0.82 9.84 -19.04
C ARG A 176 0.49 11.20 -18.46
N GLU A 177 1.18 12.22 -18.93
CA GLU A 177 0.74 13.60 -18.69
C GLU A 177 -0.73 13.74 -19.11
N LEU A 178 -1.52 14.43 -18.29
CA LEU A 178 -2.95 14.57 -18.53
C LEU A 178 -3.24 15.37 -19.82
N TYR A 179 -2.36 16.32 -20.13
CA TYR A 179 -2.30 17.13 -21.35
C TYR A 179 -0.86 17.64 -21.49
N ASP A 180 -0.50 18.24 -22.63
CA ASP A 180 0.86 18.70 -22.92
C ASP A 180 1.39 19.66 -21.84
N GLY A 181 2.51 19.32 -21.22
CA GLY A 181 3.15 20.09 -20.14
C GLY A 181 2.47 19.97 -18.77
N ALA A 182 1.58 18.98 -18.56
CA ALA A 182 0.86 18.84 -17.31
C ALA A 182 1.75 18.33 -16.16
N GLY A 183 1.63 18.97 -14.99
CA GLY A 183 2.10 18.41 -13.72
C GLY A 183 1.23 17.26 -13.19
N PHE A 184 0.08 16.99 -13.83
CA PHE A 184 -0.85 15.92 -13.46
C PHE A 184 -0.73 14.73 -14.40
N ARG A 185 -1.01 13.53 -13.88
CA ARG A 185 -1.11 12.31 -14.69
C ARG A 185 -2.54 11.79 -14.77
N ASP A 186 -2.86 11.15 -15.88
CA ASP A 186 -4.21 10.65 -16.21
C ASP A 186 -4.70 9.48 -15.35
N ARG A 187 -3.84 8.89 -14.51
CA ARG A 187 -4.16 7.81 -13.58
C ARG A 187 -3.73 8.08 -12.14
N ASN A 188 -3.44 9.34 -11.79
CA ASN A 188 -3.17 9.78 -10.42
C ASN A 188 -4.19 9.20 -9.43
N HIS A 189 -3.69 8.72 -8.28
CA HIS A 189 -4.53 8.22 -7.20
C HIS A 189 -3.77 8.21 -5.87
N ILE A 190 -4.48 8.00 -4.76
CA ILE A 190 -3.86 7.67 -3.48
C ILE A 190 -3.81 6.14 -3.37
N GLN A 191 -2.63 5.62 -3.12
CA GLN A 191 -2.39 4.21 -2.86
C GLN A 191 -2.20 4.00 -1.36
N LEU A 192 -2.82 2.94 -0.85
CA LEU A 192 -2.68 2.45 0.51
C LEU A 192 -2.01 1.08 0.48
N CYS A 193 -1.10 0.85 1.42
CA CYS A 193 -0.55 -0.47 1.76
C CYS A 193 -0.86 -0.74 3.23
N ILE A 194 -1.71 -1.74 3.48
CA ILE A 194 -2.10 -2.16 4.83
C ILE A 194 -1.14 -3.25 5.31
N VAL A 195 -0.37 -2.93 6.36
CA VAL A 195 0.62 -3.81 6.96
C VAL A 195 -0.01 -4.64 8.08
N ASN A 196 -0.83 -4.01 8.92
CA ASN A 196 -1.59 -4.67 9.98
C ASN A 196 -2.98 -5.09 9.45
N PRO A 197 -3.28 -6.39 9.29
CA PRO A 197 -4.58 -6.83 8.77
C PRO A 197 -5.78 -6.44 9.66
N ASN A 198 -5.56 -6.09 10.93
CA ASN A 198 -6.62 -5.60 11.81
C ASN A 198 -7.04 -4.15 11.50
N ALA A 199 -6.26 -3.43 10.69
CA ALA A 199 -6.69 -2.15 10.12
C ALA A 199 -7.87 -2.30 9.14
N ILE A 200 -8.11 -3.51 8.63
CA ILE A 200 -9.25 -3.81 7.76
C ILE A 200 -10.45 -4.12 8.64
N LEU A 201 -11.37 -3.17 8.75
CA LEU A 201 -12.57 -3.29 9.59
C LEU A 201 -13.61 -4.22 8.97
N GLY A 202 -13.63 -4.31 7.65
CA GLY A 202 -14.54 -5.17 6.92
C GLY A 202 -14.44 -4.96 5.42
N TYR A 203 -14.87 -5.97 4.68
CA TYR A 203 -14.99 -5.93 3.22
C TYR A 203 -16.45 -5.77 2.81
N PHE A 204 -16.68 -5.15 1.67
CA PHE A 204 -18.02 -5.03 1.08
C PHE A 204 -17.95 -5.15 -0.44
N GLN A 205 -19.08 -5.56 -1.03
CA GLN A 205 -19.29 -5.52 -2.47
C GLN A 205 -19.77 -4.11 -2.85
N PRO A 206 -19.04 -3.36 -3.69
CA PRO A 206 -19.54 -2.09 -4.21
C PRO A 206 -20.85 -2.32 -4.98
N LEU A 207 -21.85 -1.47 -4.74
CA LEU A 207 -23.12 -1.53 -5.46
C LEU A 207 -22.98 -0.91 -6.84
N SER A 208 -23.69 -1.48 -7.82
CA SER A 208 -23.90 -0.81 -9.11
C SER A 208 -24.76 0.42 -8.93
N LYS A 209 -24.44 1.51 -9.64
CA LYS A 209 -25.30 2.70 -9.66
C LYS A 209 -26.66 2.33 -10.24
N ASP A 210 -27.73 2.72 -9.57
CA ASP A 210 -29.10 2.60 -10.07
C ASP A 210 -29.36 3.73 -11.07
N SER A 211 -29.65 3.38 -12.33
CA SER A 211 -29.89 4.35 -13.41
C SER A 211 -31.22 5.09 -13.28
N GLY A 212 -32.12 4.65 -12.39
CA GLY A 212 -33.34 5.36 -12.05
C GLY A 212 -33.13 6.60 -11.17
N TYR A 213 -31.94 6.76 -10.57
CA TYR A 213 -31.61 7.89 -9.72
C TYR A 213 -30.53 8.78 -10.35
N LYS A 214 -30.51 10.05 -9.92
CA LYS A 214 -29.47 11.01 -10.30
C LYS A 214 -28.08 10.42 -9.95
N PRO A 215 -27.10 10.53 -10.84
CA PRO A 215 -25.71 10.24 -10.49
C PRO A 215 -25.25 11.15 -9.34
N LEU A 216 -24.73 10.55 -8.28
CA LEU A 216 -23.93 11.24 -7.26
C LEU A 216 -22.53 11.52 -7.80
#